data_AF-A0A8J3NIK3-F1
#
_entry.id   AF-A0A8J3NIK3-F1
#
_cell.length_a   1.000
_cell.length_b   1.000
_cell.length_c   1.000
_cell.angle_alpha   90.00
_cell.angle_beta   90.00
_cell.angle_gamma   90.00
#
_symmetry.space_group_name_H-M   'P 1'
#
loop_
_entity.id
_entity.type
_entity.pdbx_description
1 polymer ?
#
loop_
_entity_poly.entity_id
_entity_poly.type
_entity_poly.pdbx_seq_one_letter_code
_entity_poly.pdbx_strand_id
1 'polypeptide(L)'
;MFENLNSWEFIALLLLALLIFGERLPKVISDGLRMLRNLRAMATNATGDLSRELGTDIKLEDLNPKAFVRKHLLSEEDEAALRKPLTGLYDDLKGELNTVNKLGADAKANVNAMAATPSGTTSSTASPAPSASRFDDAT
;
A
#
# COMPACT_ATOMS: atom_id res chain seq x y z
N MET A 1 -2.96 2.96 -1.94
CA MET A 1 -3.49 2.40 -3.21
C MET A 1 -4.97 2.70 -3.42
N PHE A 2 -5.83 2.55 -2.40
CA PHE A 2 -7.26 2.90 -2.48
C PHE A 2 -7.56 4.42 -2.60
N GLU A 3 -6.59 5.29 -2.30
CA GLU A 3 -6.73 6.75 -2.42
C GLU A 3 -6.83 7.25 -3.88
N ASN A 4 -6.48 6.42 -4.87
CA ASN A 4 -6.64 6.75 -6.30
C ASN A 4 -7.99 6.25 -6.89
N LEU A 5 -8.94 5.83 -6.06
CA LEU A 5 -10.25 5.39 -6.52
C LEU A 5 -11.15 6.59 -6.77
N ASN A 6 -11.42 6.90 -8.04
CA ASN A 6 -12.41 7.91 -8.39
C ASN A 6 -13.82 7.30 -8.38
N SER A 7 -14.84 8.15 -8.41
CA SER A 7 -16.25 7.73 -8.43
C SER A 7 -16.56 6.75 -9.58
N TRP A 8 -15.86 6.88 -10.71
CA TRP A 8 -16.05 6.01 -11.87
C TRP A 8 -15.52 4.58 -11.63
N GLU A 9 -14.33 4.44 -11.06
CA GLU A 9 -13.77 3.15 -10.66
C GLU A 9 -14.65 2.45 -9.61
N PHE A 10 -15.28 3.20 -8.71
CA PHE A 10 -16.22 2.63 -7.74
C PHE A 10 -17.43 1.99 -8.43
N ILE A 11 -17.97 2.63 -9.47
CA ILE A 11 -19.06 2.07 -10.29
C ILE A 11 -18.58 0.83 -11.04
N ALA A 12 -17.37 0.85 -11.60
CA ALA A 12 -16.79 -0.31 -12.27
C ALA A 12 -16.61 -1.50 -11.30
N LEU A 13 -16.17 -1.26 -10.07
CA LEU A 13 -16.06 -2.29 -9.02
C LEU A 13 -17.43 -2.81 -8.58
N LEU A 14 -18.43 -1.94 -8.49
CA LEU A 14 -19.81 -2.35 -8.18
C LEU A 14 -20.33 -3.30 -9.26
N LEU A 15 -20.15 -2.96 -10.53
CA LEU A 15 -20.53 -3.82 -11.66
C LEU A 15 -19.77 -5.15 -11.64
N LEU A 16 -18.47 -5.14 -11.35
CA LEU A 16 -17.67 -6.36 -11.19
C LEU A 16 -18.16 -7.23 -10.04
N ALA A 17 -18.49 -6.62 -8.90
CA ALA A 17 -19.06 -7.34 -7.77
C ALA A 17 -20.42 -7.96 -8.12
N LEU A 18 -21.28 -7.24 -8.84
CA LEU A 18 -22.53 -7.80 -9.37
C LEU A 18 -22.27 -8.93 -10.37
N LEU A 19 -21.22 -8.87 -11.19
CA LEU A 19 -20.88 -9.96 -12.11
C LEU A 19 -20.42 -11.23 -11.38
N ILE A 20 -19.60 -11.08 -10.33
CA ILE A 20 -19.04 -12.20 -9.57
C ILE A 20 -20.09 -12.82 -8.64
N PHE A 21 -20.80 -11.98 -7.89
CA PHE A 21 -21.72 -12.42 -6.84
C PHE A 21 -23.18 -12.49 -7.30
N GLY A 22 -23.57 -11.71 -8.31
CA GLY A 22 -24.94 -11.60 -8.80
C GLY A 22 -25.93 -11.27 -7.69
N GLU A 23 -27.04 -12.01 -7.69
CA GLU A 23 -28.12 -11.94 -6.70
C GLU A 23 -27.67 -12.25 -5.25
N ARG A 24 -26.47 -12.82 -5.06
CA ARG A 24 -25.97 -13.20 -3.72
C ARG A 24 -25.25 -12.06 -3.02
N LEU A 25 -24.93 -10.98 -3.71
CA LEU A 25 -24.26 -9.80 -3.15
C LEU A 25 -24.95 -9.28 -1.86
N PRO A 26 -26.28 -9.04 -1.81
CA PRO A 26 -26.96 -8.60 -0.59
C PRO A 26 -26.86 -9.63 0.55
N LYS A 27 -26.82 -10.93 0.22
CA LYS A 27 -26.64 -12.01 1.20
C LYS A 27 -25.23 -11.98 1.79
N VAL A 28 -24.20 -11.83 0.96
CA VAL A 28 -22.79 -11.72 1.39
C VAL A 28 -22.57 -10.50 2.29
N ILE A 29 -23.14 -9.34 1.92
CA ILE A 29 -23.09 -8.14 2.76
C ILE A 29 -23.77 -8.42 4.12
N SER A 30 -24.95 -9.03 4.09
CA SER A 30 -25.70 -9.34 5.31
C SER A 30 -24.95 -10.30 6.25
N ASP A 31 -24.30 -11.31 5.68
CA ASP A 31 -23.49 -12.28 6.43
C ASP A 31 -22.23 -11.61 7.01
N GLY A 32 -21.56 -10.76 6.22
CA GLY A 32 -20.42 -9.95 6.69
C GLY A 32 -20.80 -8.98 7.81
N LEU A 33 -21.95 -8.31 7.70
CA LEU A 33 -22.47 -7.41 8.75
C LEU A 33 -22.85 -8.17 10.02
N ARG A 34 -23.44 -9.37 9.89
CA ARG A 34 -23.73 -10.24 11.03
C ARG A 34 -22.44 -10.67 11.73
N MET A 35 -21.43 -11.08 10.98
CA MET A 35 -20.13 -11.44 11.52
C MET A 35 -19.46 -10.24 12.23
N LEU A 36 -19.49 -9.05 11.61
CA LEU A 36 -18.96 -7.84 12.23
C LEU A 36 -19.70 -7.48 13.52
N ARG A 37 -21.03 -7.60 13.54
CA ARG A 37 -21.83 -7.32 14.73
C ARG A 37 -21.56 -8.32 15.86
N ASN A 38 -21.40 -9.59 15.52
CA ASN A 38 -21.03 -10.62 16.48
C ASN A 38 -19.62 -10.38 17.03
N LEU A 39 -18.66 -10.02 16.16
CA LEU A 39 -17.31 -9.68 16.58
C LEU A 39 -17.27 -8.45 17.47
N ARG A 40 -18.08 -7.42 17.17
CA ARG A 40 -18.22 -6.25 18.05
C ARG A 40 -18.84 -6.63 19.39
N ALA A 41 -19.90 -7.43 19.39
CA ALA A 41 -20.51 -7.91 20.63
C ALA A 41 -19.54 -8.75 21.47
N MET A 42 -18.78 -9.65 20.85
CA MET A 42 -17.73 -10.45 21.52
C MET A 42 -16.63 -9.55 22.09
N ALA A 43 -16.16 -8.56 21.33
CA ALA A 43 -15.17 -7.60 21.83
C ALA A 43 -15.72 -6.81 23.03
N THR A 44 -16.97 -6.36 23.00
CA THR A 44 -17.60 -5.63 24.12
C THR A 44 -17.83 -6.53 25.34
N ASN A 45 -18.30 -7.76 25.15
CA ASN A 45 -18.54 -8.71 26.25
C ASN A 45 -17.22 -9.16 26.90
N ALA A 46 -16.23 -9.56 26.11
CA ALA A 46 -14.92 -9.96 26.63
C ALA A 46 -14.21 -8.81 27.35
N THR A 47 -14.36 -7.56 26.88
CA THR A 47 -13.87 -6.39 27.61
C THR A 47 -14.62 -6.18 28.92
N GLY A 48 -15.94 -6.42 28.95
CA GLY A 48 -16.77 -6.32 30.15
C GLY A 48 -16.41 -7.37 31.21
N ASP A 49 -16.20 -8.62 30.79
CA ASP A 49 -15.80 -9.71 31.69
C ASP A 49 -14.36 -9.49 32.22
N LEU A 50 -13.44 -9.05 31.35
CA LEU A 50 -12.06 -8.71 31.74
C LEU A 50 -12.02 -7.51 32.71
N SER A 51 -12.86 -6.49 32.51
CA SER A 51 -13.00 -5.34 33.41
C SER A 51 -13.59 -5.71 34.77
N ARG A 52 -14.43 -6.75 34.82
CA ARG A 52 -15.14 -7.18 36.02
C ARG A 52 -14.32 -8.13 36.88
N GLU A 53 -13.42 -8.90 36.28
CA GLU A 53 -12.50 -9.81 36.98
C GLU A 53 -11.17 -9.15 37.38
N LEU A 54 -10.72 -8.07 36.71
CA LEU A 54 -9.46 -7.37 37.04
C LEU A 54 -9.59 -6.17 37.99
N GLY A 55 -10.80 -5.80 38.42
CA GLY A 55 -10.99 -4.82 39.49
C GLY A 55 -10.48 -3.39 39.21
N THR A 56 -10.20 -3.04 37.95
CA THR A 56 -9.81 -1.69 37.53
C THR A 56 -10.80 -1.19 36.47
N ASP A 57 -11.40 -0.04 36.79
CA ASP A 57 -12.46 0.67 36.05
C ASP A 57 -11.94 1.18 34.69
N ILE A 58 -11.96 0.34 33.66
CA ILE A 58 -11.80 0.79 32.27
C ILE A 58 -13.18 1.25 31.78
N LYS A 59 -13.51 2.53 32.01
CA LYS A 59 -14.72 3.16 31.46
C LYS A 59 -14.61 3.30 29.94
N LEU A 60 -15.52 2.62 29.26
CA LEU A 60 -15.59 2.46 27.80
C LEU A 60 -16.04 3.70 27.00
N GLU A 61 -16.14 4.88 27.62
CA GLU A 61 -16.48 6.12 26.91
C GLU A 61 -15.27 6.88 26.36
N ASP A 62 -14.03 6.50 26.73
CA ASP A 62 -12.80 7.06 26.15
C ASP A 62 -11.85 5.98 25.61
N LEU A 63 -12.39 5.14 24.72
CA LEU A 63 -11.62 4.20 23.89
C LEU A 63 -11.56 4.71 22.44
N ASN A 64 -10.96 5.88 22.27
CA ASN A 64 -10.15 6.06 21.07
C ASN A 64 -8.98 5.06 21.17
N PRO A 65 -8.68 4.26 20.13
CA PRO A 65 -7.56 3.29 20.18
C PRO A 65 -6.22 3.97 20.49
N LYS A 66 -6.13 5.30 20.26
CA LYS A 66 -5.01 6.16 20.65
C LYS A 66 -4.96 6.52 22.14
N ALA A 67 -6.08 6.56 22.85
CA ALA A 67 -6.14 6.91 24.28
C ALA A 67 -5.91 5.69 25.19
N PHE A 68 -6.39 4.51 24.79
CA PHE A 68 -6.23 3.26 25.54
C PHE A 68 -4.78 2.74 25.54
N VAL A 69 -4.11 2.77 24.37
CA VAL A 69 -2.66 2.53 24.26
C VAL A 69 -1.88 3.50 25.16
N ARG A 70 -2.29 4.77 25.16
CA ARG A 70 -1.65 5.84 25.95
C ARG A 70 -1.80 5.69 27.47
N LYS A 71 -2.71 4.86 27.97
CA LYS A 71 -3.01 4.77 29.40
C LYS A 71 -2.70 3.41 30.02
N HIS A 72 -2.48 2.36 29.21
CA HIS A 72 -2.09 1.02 29.68
C HIS A 72 -0.81 0.47 29.02
N LEU A 73 -0.27 1.10 27.97
CA LEU A 73 1.09 0.83 27.45
C LEU A 73 2.11 1.94 27.78
N LEU A 74 1.69 3.02 28.46
CA LEU A 74 2.56 4.12 28.91
C LEU A 74 2.53 4.25 30.45
N SER A 75 2.74 3.15 31.17
CA SER A 75 3.39 3.33 32.47
C SER A 75 4.83 3.80 32.19
N GLU A 76 5.22 4.91 32.79
CA GLU A 76 6.26 5.89 32.42
C GLU A 76 7.68 5.37 32.12
N GLU A 77 7.96 4.08 32.20
CA GLU A 77 9.30 3.50 32.07
C GLU A 77 9.59 2.98 30.66
N ASP A 78 8.56 2.59 29.89
CA ASP A 78 8.71 2.02 28.54
C ASP A 78 8.49 3.03 27.39
N GLU A 79 7.94 4.22 27.67
CA GLU A 79 7.62 5.24 26.64
C GLU A 79 8.88 5.78 25.94
N ALA A 80 9.99 5.98 26.67
CA ALA A 80 11.24 6.48 26.08
C ALA A 80 11.99 5.41 25.28
N ALA A 81 11.87 4.14 25.69
CA ALA A 81 12.53 3.01 25.06
C ALA A 81 11.84 2.57 23.77
N LEU A 82 10.50 2.67 23.68
CA LEU A 82 9.75 2.33 22.48
C LEU A 82 9.47 3.52 21.55
N ARG A 83 9.39 4.78 22.04
CA ARG A 83 9.23 5.94 21.14
C ARG A 83 10.43 6.12 20.23
N LYS A 84 11.66 6.08 20.75
CA LYS A 84 12.89 6.28 19.97
C LYS A 84 12.98 5.37 18.74
N PRO A 85 12.83 4.04 18.87
CA PRO A 85 12.83 3.17 17.71
C PRO A 85 11.63 3.46 16.81
N LEU A 86 10.40 3.56 17.33
CA LEU A 86 9.23 3.75 16.47
C LEU A 86 9.27 5.06 15.66
N THR A 87 9.75 6.15 16.25
CA THR A 87 9.95 7.43 15.53
C THR A 87 11.10 7.31 14.53
N GLY A 88 12.20 6.63 14.89
CA GLY A 88 13.31 6.39 13.98
C GLY A 88 12.89 5.58 12.76
N LEU A 89 12.15 4.49 12.96
CA LEU A 89 11.62 3.64 11.91
C LEU A 89 10.65 4.40 11.00
N TYR A 90 9.80 5.27 11.58
CA TYR A 90 8.89 6.09 10.80
C TYR A 90 9.61 7.14 9.95
N ASP A 91 10.60 7.83 10.52
CA ASP A 91 11.39 8.83 9.79
C ASP A 91 12.26 8.19 8.70
N ASP A 92 12.83 7.00 8.93
CA ASP A 92 13.57 6.24 7.91
C ASP A 92 12.65 5.87 6.73
N LEU A 93 11.46 5.31 7.03
CA LEU A 93 10.49 4.96 6.00
C LEU A 93 10.03 6.20 5.22
N LYS A 94 9.84 7.33 5.90
CA LYS A 94 9.46 8.58 5.25
C LYS A 94 10.59 9.16 4.39
N GLY A 95 11.84 9.01 4.83
CA GLY A 95 13.04 9.36 4.07
C GLY A 95 13.20 8.52 2.81
N GLU A 96 12.99 7.21 2.94
CA GLU A 96 13.06 6.26 1.82
C GLU A 96 11.95 6.53 0.80
N LEU A 97 10.72 6.77 1.25
CA LEU A 97 9.60 7.16 0.38
C LEU A 97 9.87 8.45 -0.40
N ASN A 98 10.43 9.47 0.25
CA ASN A 98 10.78 10.72 -0.42
C ASN A 98 11.90 10.53 -1.45
N THR A 99 12.88 9.67 -1.15
CA THR A 99 13.98 9.34 -2.06
C THR A 99 13.48 8.57 -3.28
N VAL A 100 12.62 7.57 -3.08
CA VAL A 100 11.98 6.81 -4.15
C VAL A 100 11.08 7.71 -4.99
N ASN A 101 10.33 8.63 -4.37
CA ASN A 101 9.50 9.58 -5.11
C ASN A 101 10.33 10.54 -5.97
N LYS A 102 11.47 11.03 -5.44
CA LYS A 102 12.41 11.86 -6.20
C LYS A 102 13.06 11.08 -7.33
N LEU A 103 13.60 9.89 -7.06
CA LEU A 103 14.19 9.03 -8.08
C LEU A 103 13.16 8.64 -9.16
N GLY A 104 11.91 8.40 -8.78
CA GLY A 104 10.82 8.16 -9.71
C GLY A 104 10.48 9.41 -10.55
N ALA A 105 10.52 10.60 -9.96
CA ALA A 105 10.34 11.86 -10.69
C ALA A 105 11.50 12.16 -11.65
N ASP A 106 12.74 11.93 -11.22
CA ASP A 106 13.96 12.11 -12.00
C ASP A 106 14.04 11.08 -13.13
N ALA A 107 13.69 9.81 -12.86
CA ALA A 107 13.58 8.78 -13.88
C ALA A 107 12.48 9.09 -14.89
N LYS A 108 11.31 9.59 -14.43
CA LYS A 108 10.25 10.05 -15.34
C LYS A 108 10.70 11.23 -16.19
N ALA A 109 11.41 12.20 -15.61
CA ALA A 109 11.96 13.33 -16.34
C ALA A 109 13.03 12.90 -17.34
N ASN A 110 13.91 11.96 -16.97
CA ASN A 110 14.97 11.45 -17.83
C ASN A 110 14.44 10.53 -18.94
N VAL A 111 13.38 9.74 -18.68
CA VAL A 111 12.68 8.95 -19.70
C VAL A 111 11.91 9.85 -20.66
N ASN A 112 11.31 10.94 -20.18
CA ASN A 112 10.66 11.92 -21.03
C ASN A 112 11.67 12.74 -21.86
N ALA A 113 12.86 13.01 -21.31
CA ALA A 113 13.98 13.61 -22.03
C ALA A 113 14.58 12.64 -23.08
N MET A 114 14.67 11.34 -22.77
CA MET A 114 15.07 10.29 -23.71
C MET A 114 14.07 10.13 -24.86
N ALA A 115 12.76 10.25 -24.56
CA ALA A 115 11.70 10.30 -25.57
C ALA A 115 11.72 11.58 -26.42
N ALA A 116 12.40 12.64 -25.95
CA ALA A 116 12.51 13.94 -26.62
C ALA A 116 13.86 14.18 -27.34
N THR A 117 14.80 13.23 -27.32
CA THR A 117 16.03 13.31 -28.13
C THR A 117 15.76 12.82 -29.56
N PRO A 118 15.78 13.69 -30.59
CA PRO A 118 15.85 13.27 -31.98
C PRO A 118 17.24 12.67 -32.22
N SER A 119 17.28 11.39 -32.60
CA SER A 119 18.49 10.81 -33.18
C SER A 119 18.73 11.42 -34.56
N GLY A 120 19.54 12.48 -34.59
CA GLY A 120 20.20 13.05 -35.75
C GLY A 120 21.25 14.05 -35.23
N THR A 121 22.53 14.01 -35.57
CA THR A 121 23.22 13.50 -36.76
C THR A 121 24.72 13.52 -36.44
N THR A 122 25.46 12.45 -36.73
CA THR A 122 26.85 12.52 -37.22
C THR A 122 27.16 11.32 -38.13
N SER A 123 27.02 11.58 -39.43
CA SER A 123 27.75 11.00 -40.56
C SER A 123 28.72 9.82 -40.32
N SER A 124 28.43 8.68 -40.94
CA SER A 124 29.43 7.84 -41.62
C SER A 124 28.77 7.07 -42.77
N THR A 125 28.87 7.67 -43.96
CA THR A 125 29.01 7.12 -45.32
C THR A 125 28.65 5.64 -45.61
N ALA A 126 27.87 5.49 -46.68
CA ALA A 126 27.78 4.39 -47.66
C ALA A 126 26.89 3.15 -47.35
N SER A 127 25.84 3.03 -48.17
CA SER A 127 25.22 1.76 -48.63
C SER A 127 25.78 1.44 -50.05
N PRO A 128 25.69 0.24 -50.65
CA PRO A 128 24.89 -0.95 -50.29
C PRO A 128 25.57 -2.34 -50.53
N ALA A 129 24.79 -3.42 -50.33
CA ALA A 129 24.83 -4.76 -50.97
C ALA A 129 25.35 -5.96 -50.14
N PRO A 130 24.51 -7.02 -49.95
CA PRO A 130 24.97 -8.33 -49.53
C PRO A 130 25.14 -9.24 -50.76
N SER A 131 26.37 -9.57 -51.11
CA SER A 131 26.66 -10.67 -52.05
C SER A 131 27.25 -11.84 -51.28
N ALA A 132 26.49 -12.93 -51.28
CA ALA A 132 26.92 -14.24 -50.80
C ALA A 132 28.09 -14.79 -51.62
N SER A 133 28.77 -15.79 -51.02
CA SER A 133 29.58 -16.87 -51.60
C SER A 133 31.10 -16.70 -51.76
N ARG A 134 31.82 -17.61 -51.07
CA ARG A 134 33.06 -18.39 -51.40
C ARG A 134 33.90 -18.53 -50.11
N PHE A 135 34.01 -19.69 -49.44
CA PHE A 135 34.65 -20.97 -49.82
C PHE A 135 36.05 -20.79 -50.44
N ASP A 136 37.01 -21.59 -49.96
CA ASP A 136 38.48 -21.58 -50.14
C ASP A 136 39.21 -20.53 -49.27
N ASP A 137 40.22 -20.88 -48.48
CA ASP A 137 41.43 -21.57 -48.92
C ASP A 137 42.08 -22.42 -47.82
N ALA A 138 42.59 -23.57 -48.24
CA ALA A 138 43.41 -24.49 -47.47
C ALA A 138 44.89 -24.26 -47.80
N THR A 139 45.77 -24.22 -46.79
CA THR A 139 47.12 -24.83 -46.71
C THR A 139 47.90 -24.19 -45.57
#